data_AF-A0A8H5LWA7-F1
#
_entry.id   AF-A0A8H5LWA7-F1
#
_cell.length_a   1.000
_cell.length_b   1.000
_cell.length_c   1.000
_cell.angle_alpha   90.00
_cell.angle_beta   90.00
_cell.angle_gamma   90.00
#
_symmetry.space_group_name_H-M   'P 1'
#
loop_
_entity.id
_entity.type
_entity.pdbx_description
1 polymer ?
#
loop_
_entity_poly.entity_id
_entity_poly.type
_entity_poly.pdbx_seq_one_letter_code
_entity_poly.pdbx_strand_id
1 'polypeptide(L)'
;MPTDAGTLQDGQYIKPLPSAYSAGQIIQWLSRIGFPRSYSDAEISGGAFPHTLDHLEVLTRLHLIAFPFENTEMHYTAHHTIDVSLQGAFERMVINHKGSYCFGQNGLFMNMLRGLGYRAYAGSARVNMTPEDVKNPPKFTATSHMVVFVQPYKGSNETYLVDVGFGSTGLVRPILLSDREGNTVMGTTAMEKHRLRRGVHPSSSLGRDFYLPPQTLILDIYFCPDVAGALTSRADYLWTLELCHTRSDGTPLPWRLLYTFAENECFPIDAENASLVISTKPEGIFWHNLLCIKYEFLDNVDPSDEEARAQAEAERRQVTEGVKSTLMFKYVMFGREVRRNIGSSSVMIRTLGSDLERIRALKEVFGLDLPEDARVHVKGRAPSLDG
;
A
#
# COMPACT_ATOMS: atom_id res chain seq x y z
N MET A 1 21.84 9.04 11.66
CA MET A 1 22.78 8.24 10.84
C MET A 1 21.94 7.55 9.77
N PRO A 2 22.36 7.54 8.49
CA PRO A 2 21.74 6.69 7.48
C PRO A 2 21.75 5.23 7.99
N THR A 3 20.61 4.55 7.95
CA THR A 3 20.54 3.12 8.31
C THR A 3 20.97 2.32 7.10
N ASP A 4 22.28 2.35 6.85
CA ASP A 4 22.93 1.56 5.81
C ASP A 4 22.58 0.06 5.94
N ALA A 5 22.33 -0.42 7.15
CA ALA A 5 22.10 -1.84 7.42
C ALA A 5 20.70 -2.37 7.01
N GLY A 6 19.76 -1.53 6.57
CA GLY A 6 18.41 -2.01 6.25
C GLY A 6 17.62 -2.45 7.48
N THR A 7 17.85 -1.81 8.63
CA THR A 7 17.25 -2.17 9.92
C THR A 7 16.35 -1.05 10.43
N LEU A 8 15.50 -1.39 11.40
CA LEU A 8 14.86 -0.38 12.24
C LEU A 8 15.90 0.50 12.95
N GLN A 9 15.46 1.66 13.43
CA GLN A 9 16.20 2.56 14.28
C GLN A 9 16.79 1.79 15.46
N ASP A 10 18.07 2.07 15.74
CA ASP A 10 18.87 1.40 16.77
C ASP A 10 19.03 -0.12 16.59
N GLY A 11 18.73 -0.65 15.40
CA GLY A 11 18.92 -2.08 15.07
C GLY A 11 17.94 -3.00 15.79
N GLN A 12 16.74 -2.52 16.11
CA GLN A 12 15.76 -3.28 16.88
C GLN A 12 15.28 -4.56 16.19
N TYR A 13 14.99 -5.58 17.00
CA TYR A 13 14.35 -6.81 16.57
C TYR A 13 12.84 -6.71 16.78
N ILE A 14 12.07 -7.05 15.75
CA ILE A 14 10.62 -7.28 15.88
C ILE A 14 10.43 -8.56 16.68
N LYS A 15 9.64 -8.51 17.75
CA LYS A 15 9.31 -9.69 18.56
C LYS A 15 8.37 -10.63 17.78
N PRO A 16 8.51 -11.96 17.91
CA PRO A 16 7.50 -12.87 17.41
C PRO A 16 6.23 -12.68 18.25
N LEU A 17 5.17 -12.19 17.61
CA LEU A 17 3.84 -12.04 18.22
C LEU A 17 2.86 -13.00 17.54
N PRO A 18 1.89 -13.55 18.29
CA PRO A 18 0.90 -14.44 17.72
C PRO A 18 0.02 -13.72 16.71
N SER A 19 -0.56 -14.50 15.79
CA SER A 19 -1.64 -14.02 14.92
C SER A 19 -2.94 -13.86 15.71
N ALA A 20 -3.78 -12.92 15.29
CA ALA A 20 -5.19 -12.88 15.71
C ALA A 20 -6.05 -13.97 15.03
N TYR A 21 -5.49 -14.71 14.07
CA TYR A 21 -6.20 -15.75 13.32
C TYR A 21 -5.72 -17.15 13.71
N SER A 22 -6.66 -18.10 13.71
CA SER A 22 -6.37 -19.52 13.90
C SER A 22 -5.63 -20.13 12.70
N ALA A 23 -4.99 -21.29 12.88
CA ALA A 23 -4.34 -22.02 11.78
C ALA A 23 -5.31 -22.31 10.62
N GLY A 24 -6.55 -22.75 10.93
CA GLY A 24 -7.59 -22.92 9.93
C GLY A 24 -7.95 -21.65 9.14
N GLN A 25 -7.92 -20.47 9.77
CA GLN A 25 -8.10 -19.19 9.05
C GLN A 25 -6.90 -18.84 8.17
N ILE A 26 -5.67 -19.11 8.62
CA ILE A 26 -4.47 -18.97 7.78
C ILE A 26 -4.56 -19.86 6.53
N ILE A 27 -5.02 -21.11 6.69
CA ILE A 27 -5.17 -22.06 5.58
C ILE A 27 -6.24 -21.59 4.58
N GLN A 28 -7.38 -21.09 5.08
CA GLN A 28 -8.41 -20.50 4.22
C GLN A 28 -7.88 -19.31 3.44
N TRP A 29 -7.09 -18.45 4.06
CA TRP A 29 -6.45 -17.34 3.37
C TRP A 29 -5.44 -17.79 2.32
N LEU A 30 -4.55 -18.75 2.64
CA LEU A 30 -3.60 -19.33 1.67
C LEU A 30 -4.33 -19.91 0.45
N SER A 31 -5.44 -20.62 0.68
CA SER A 31 -6.30 -21.13 -0.40
C SER A 31 -6.92 -19.97 -1.20
N ARG A 32 -7.46 -18.96 -0.53
CA ARG A 32 -8.12 -17.80 -1.16
C ARG A 32 -7.18 -16.97 -2.03
N ILE A 33 -5.91 -16.84 -1.65
CA ILE A 33 -4.90 -16.15 -2.45
C ILE A 33 -4.30 -17.04 -3.55
N GLY A 34 -4.69 -18.31 -3.63
CA GLY A 34 -4.16 -19.26 -4.61
C GLY A 34 -2.72 -19.68 -4.33
N PHE A 35 -2.31 -19.74 -3.06
CA PHE A 35 -0.97 -20.23 -2.71
C PHE A 35 -0.83 -21.71 -3.13
N PRO A 36 0.20 -22.10 -3.90
CA PRO A 36 0.20 -23.41 -4.57
C PRO A 36 0.22 -24.63 -3.64
N ARG A 37 0.85 -24.51 -2.47
CA ARG A 37 0.95 -25.60 -1.49
C ARG A 37 -0.16 -25.49 -0.46
N SER A 38 -0.88 -26.59 -0.25
CA SER A 38 -1.78 -26.75 0.89
C SER A 38 -1.00 -27.10 2.16
N TYR A 39 -1.49 -26.62 3.30
CA TYR A 39 -0.95 -26.90 4.63
C TYR A 39 -2.06 -27.42 5.53
N SER A 40 -1.69 -28.30 6.47
CA SER A 40 -2.55 -28.72 7.58
C SER A 40 -2.42 -27.80 8.79
N ASP A 41 -3.40 -27.83 9.71
CA ASP A 41 -3.34 -27.07 10.96
C ASP A 41 -2.06 -27.38 11.76
N ALA A 42 -1.67 -28.65 11.82
CA ALA A 42 -0.45 -29.07 12.51
C ALA A 42 0.83 -28.49 11.88
N GLU A 43 0.89 -28.37 10.55
CA GLU A 43 2.02 -27.75 9.86
C GLU A 43 2.08 -26.24 10.13
N ILE A 44 0.95 -25.53 10.09
CA ILE A 44 0.92 -24.09 10.39
C ILE A 44 1.27 -23.83 11.85
N SER A 45 0.60 -24.51 12.80
CA SER A 45 0.88 -24.36 14.23
C SER A 45 2.29 -24.82 14.61
N GLY A 46 2.85 -25.79 13.89
CA GLY A 46 4.22 -26.26 14.07
C GLY A 46 5.29 -25.39 13.41
N GLY A 47 4.93 -24.32 12.70
CA GLY A 47 5.88 -23.42 12.03
C GLY A 47 6.56 -24.03 10.80
N ALA A 48 5.90 -24.96 10.11
CA ALA A 48 6.45 -25.62 8.92
C ALA A 48 6.47 -24.71 7.67
N PHE A 49 5.83 -23.55 7.71
CA PHE A 49 5.87 -22.59 6.62
C PHE A 49 7.26 -21.94 6.50
N PRO A 50 7.89 -21.96 5.31
CA PRO A 50 9.17 -21.30 5.09
C PRO A 50 9.00 -19.78 5.01
N HIS A 51 9.28 -19.07 6.11
CA HIS A 51 9.12 -17.62 6.20
C HIS A 51 10.33 -16.85 5.61
N THR A 52 10.65 -17.06 4.33
CA THR A 52 11.76 -16.36 3.65
C THR A 52 11.30 -15.07 2.96
N LEU A 53 12.26 -14.26 2.46
CA LEU A 53 11.94 -13.09 1.64
C LEU A 53 11.23 -13.47 0.33
N ASP A 54 11.65 -14.54 -0.35
CA ASP A 54 11.01 -15.01 -1.58
C ASP A 54 9.53 -15.36 -1.35
N HIS A 55 9.23 -16.06 -0.25
CA HIS A 55 7.86 -16.36 0.14
C HIS A 55 7.09 -15.08 0.50
N LEU A 56 7.73 -14.11 1.15
CA LEU A 56 7.10 -12.82 1.45
C LEU A 56 6.72 -12.08 0.17
N GLU A 57 7.57 -12.08 -0.86
CA GLU A 57 7.28 -11.48 -2.15
C GLU A 57 6.13 -12.22 -2.88
N VAL A 58 6.11 -13.55 -2.85
CA VAL A 58 5.01 -14.34 -3.44
C VAL A 58 3.69 -14.03 -2.72
N LEU A 59 3.67 -14.07 -1.38
CA LEU A 59 2.47 -13.78 -0.59
C LEU A 59 1.97 -12.35 -0.83
N THR A 60 2.87 -11.36 -0.94
CA THR A 60 2.50 -9.96 -1.22
C THR A 60 1.74 -9.84 -2.55
N ARG A 61 2.27 -10.43 -3.62
CA ARG A 61 1.65 -10.36 -4.96
C ARG A 61 0.35 -11.14 -5.03
N LEU A 62 0.30 -12.34 -4.47
CA LEU A 62 -0.92 -13.15 -4.44
C LEU A 62 -2.04 -12.45 -3.64
N HIS A 63 -1.71 -11.79 -2.53
CA HIS A 63 -2.68 -11.01 -1.75
C HIS A 63 -3.28 -9.86 -2.58
N LEU A 64 -2.44 -9.08 -3.26
CA LEU A 64 -2.85 -7.96 -4.11
C LEU A 64 -3.76 -8.39 -5.27
N ILE A 65 -3.55 -9.58 -5.82
CA ILE A 65 -4.39 -10.15 -6.89
C ILE A 65 -5.72 -10.67 -6.34
N ALA A 66 -5.67 -11.32 -5.17
CA ALA A 66 -6.84 -11.98 -4.61
C ALA A 66 -7.88 -10.99 -4.05
N PHE A 67 -7.42 -9.86 -3.49
CA PHE A 67 -8.28 -8.90 -2.80
C PHE A 67 -8.15 -7.51 -3.43
N PRO A 68 -9.23 -6.98 -4.04
CA PRO A 68 -9.19 -5.63 -4.58
C PRO A 68 -9.03 -4.59 -3.47
N PHE A 69 -8.35 -3.48 -3.77
CA PHE A 69 -8.42 -2.29 -2.93
C PHE A 69 -9.73 -1.57 -3.22
N GLU A 70 -10.61 -1.39 -2.24
CA GLU A 70 -11.95 -0.82 -2.48
C GLU A 70 -12.57 -0.16 -1.25
N ASN A 71 -13.54 0.73 -1.47
CA ASN A 71 -14.31 1.41 -0.43
C ASN A 71 -15.83 1.33 -0.63
N THR A 72 -16.34 0.24 -1.24
CA THR A 72 -17.75 0.12 -1.61
C THR A 72 -18.70 0.21 -0.43
N GLU A 73 -18.35 -0.31 0.74
CA GLU A 73 -19.23 -0.24 1.93
C GLU A 73 -19.45 1.18 2.45
N MET A 74 -18.51 2.09 2.21
CA MET A 74 -18.69 3.50 2.54
C MET A 74 -19.85 4.13 1.75
N HIS A 75 -20.21 3.56 0.60
CA HIS A 75 -21.16 4.15 -0.35
C HIS A 75 -22.44 3.33 -0.53
N TYR A 76 -22.35 2.01 -0.48
CA TYR A 76 -23.44 1.09 -0.80
C TYR A 76 -23.97 0.32 0.41
N THR A 77 -23.72 0.80 1.63
CA THR A 77 -24.37 0.27 2.84
C THR A 77 -24.96 1.39 3.66
N ALA A 78 -25.93 1.05 4.52
CA ALA A 78 -26.55 2.01 5.42
C ALA A 78 -25.57 2.59 6.46
N HIS A 79 -24.50 1.87 6.81
CA HIS A 79 -23.56 2.29 7.85
C HIS A 79 -22.52 3.30 7.33
N HIS A 80 -22.23 3.30 6.03
CA HIS A 80 -21.24 4.19 5.41
C HIS A 80 -19.84 4.10 6.02
N THR A 81 -19.52 2.96 6.62
CA THR A 81 -18.22 2.62 7.17
C THR A 81 -17.80 1.26 6.64
N ILE A 82 -16.50 0.98 6.70
CA ILE A 82 -15.96 -0.35 6.42
C ILE A 82 -15.42 -0.94 7.73
N ASP A 83 -15.78 -2.18 8.03
CA ASP A 83 -15.26 -2.87 9.21
C ASP A 83 -13.81 -3.30 8.96
N VAL A 84 -12.89 -2.70 9.71
CA VAL A 84 -11.44 -2.96 9.65
C VAL A 84 -10.94 -3.71 10.87
N SER A 85 -11.84 -4.14 11.76
CA SER A 85 -11.46 -5.06 12.83
C SER A 85 -10.88 -6.33 12.20
N LEU A 86 -9.98 -7.01 12.91
CA LEU A 86 -9.29 -8.16 12.33
C LEU A 86 -10.28 -9.26 11.88
N GLN A 87 -11.28 -9.58 12.70
CA GLN A 87 -12.29 -10.57 12.30
C GLN A 87 -13.23 -10.04 11.21
N GLY A 88 -13.61 -8.76 11.23
CA GLY A 88 -14.41 -8.15 10.17
C GLY A 88 -13.70 -8.16 8.81
N ALA A 89 -12.41 -7.83 8.80
CA ALA A 89 -11.56 -7.90 7.60
C ALA A 89 -11.44 -9.33 7.06
N PHE A 90 -11.27 -10.33 7.94
CA PHE A 90 -11.24 -11.74 7.53
C PHE A 90 -12.57 -12.18 6.91
N GLU A 91 -13.69 -11.92 7.59
CA GLU A 91 -15.03 -12.24 7.11
C GLU A 91 -15.30 -11.57 5.76
N ARG A 92 -14.99 -10.28 5.64
CA ARG A 92 -15.17 -9.52 4.40
C ARG A 92 -14.32 -10.04 3.24
N MET A 93 -13.02 -10.17 3.45
CA MET A 93 -12.08 -10.41 2.37
C MET A 93 -12.00 -11.89 2.01
N VAL A 94 -11.85 -12.76 3.02
CA VAL A 94 -11.62 -14.19 2.83
C VAL A 94 -12.93 -14.93 2.57
N ILE A 95 -13.94 -14.74 3.42
CA ILE A 95 -15.22 -15.46 3.34
C ILE A 95 -16.13 -14.87 2.27
N ASN A 96 -16.32 -13.55 2.29
CA ASN A 96 -17.24 -12.86 1.37
C ASN A 96 -16.59 -12.48 0.03
N HIS A 97 -15.33 -12.86 -0.20
CA HIS A 97 -14.58 -12.61 -1.42
C HIS A 97 -14.50 -11.14 -1.86
N LYS A 98 -14.61 -10.20 -0.92
CA LYS A 98 -14.51 -8.76 -1.18
C LYS A 98 -13.09 -8.23 -0.97
N GLY A 99 -12.94 -6.93 -1.17
CA GLY A 99 -11.73 -6.20 -0.86
C GLY A 99 -11.80 -5.46 0.47
N SER A 100 -10.84 -4.57 0.64
CA SER A 100 -10.81 -3.52 1.66
C SER A 100 -9.83 -2.44 1.19
N TYR A 101 -9.81 -1.29 1.86
CA TYR A 101 -8.69 -0.35 1.79
C TYR A 101 -7.60 -0.63 2.85
N CYS A 102 -6.66 0.31 3.01
CA CYS A 102 -5.37 0.14 3.68
C CYS A 102 -5.43 -0.60 5.02
N PHE A 103 -6.34 -0.23 5.92
CA PHE A 103 -6.40 -0.83 7.26
C PHE A 103 -6.79 -2.30 7.25
N GLY A 104 -7.84 -2.68 6.52
CA GLY A 104 -8.22 -4.09 6.40
C GLY A 104 -7.19 -4.91 5.61
N GLN A 105 -6.64 -4.36 4.52
CA GLN A 105 -5.62 -5.02 3.70
C GLN A 105 -4.35 -5.32 4.51
N ASN A 106 -3.71 -4.28 5.06
CA ASN A 106 -2.47 -4.42 5.80
C ASN A 106 -2.67 -5.10 7.17
N GLY A 107 -3.83 -4.92 7.81
CA GLY A 107 -4.21 -5.60 9.05
C GLY A 107 -4.40 -7.11 8.88
N LEU A 108 -5.11 -7.53 7.83
CA LEU A 108 -5.25 -8.93 7.45
C LEU A 108 -3.88 -9.52 7.12
N PHE A 109 -3.15 -8.90 6.19
CA PHE A 109 -1.87 -9.41 5.71
C PHE A 109 -0.83 -9.55 6.83
N MET A 110 -0.66 -8.54 7.69
CA MET A 110 0.27 -8.59 8.82
C MET A 110 -0.03 -9.79 9.75
N ASN A 111 -1.29 -10.02 10.08
CA ASN A 111 -1.67 -11.13 10.96
C ASN A 111 -1.55 -12.49 10.27
N MET A 112 -1.76 -12.56 8.95
CA MET A 112 -1.45 -13.76 8.18
C MET A 112 0.04 -14.09 8.23
N LEU A 113 0.90 -13.08 8.04
CA LEU A 113 2.35 -13.23 8.16
C LEU A 113 2.77 -13.71 9.56
N ARG A 114 2.20 -13.13 10.63
CA ARG A 114 2.44 -13.61 12.01
C ARG A 114 2.06 -15.07 12.19
N GLY A 115 0.93 -15.49 11.61
CA GLY A 115 0.46 -16.89 11.65
C GLY A 115 1.37 -17.86 10.91
N LEU A 116 2.10 -17.38 9.90
CA LEU A 116 3.11 -18.14 9.16
C LEU A 116 4.51 -18.09 9.80
N GLY A 117 4.66 -17.40 10.94
CA GLY A 117 5.92 -17.32 11.70
C GLY A 117 6.81 -16.12 11.36
N TYR A 118 6.37 -15.20 10.50
CA TYR A 118 7.09 -13.94 10.28
C TYR A 118 6.98 -13.03 11.50
N ARG A 119 8.04 -12.24 11.75
CA ARG A 119 8.03 -11.19 12.77
C ARG A 119 7.62 -9.89 12.09
N ALA A 120 6.43 -9.41 12.41
CA ALA A 120 5.84 -8.25 11.76
C ALA A 120 5.06 -7.36 12.71
N TYR A 121 5.02 -6.07 12.43
CA TYR A 121 4.15 -5.10 13.09
C TYR A 121 3.70 -4.00 12.11
N ALA A 122 2.71 -3.22 12.51
CA ALA A 122 2.15 -2.16 11.68
C ALA A 122 2.73 -0.79 12.03
N GLY A 123 2.94 0.06 11.03
CA GLY A 123 3.27 1.47 11.19
C GLY A 123 2.20 2.39 10.63
N SER A 124 2.25 3.66 11.03
CA SER A 124 1.36 4.71 10.54
C SER A 124 2.04 5.62 9.53
N ALA A 125 1.31 6.00 8.50
CA ALA A 125 1.77 6.81 7.38
C ALA A 125 0.82 7.97 7.08
N ARG A 126 1.39 9.04 6.50
CA ARG A 126 0.69 10.22 6.00
C ARG A 126 0.82 10.25 4.48
N VAL A 127 -0.32 10.27 3.80
CA VAL A 127 -0.38 10.27 2.33
C VAL A 127 -0.03 11.66 1.81
N ASN A 128 0.78 11.74 0.77
CA ASN A 128 1.04 12.98 0.04
C ASN A 128 -0.10 13.23 -0.96
N MET A 129 -0.78 14.37 -0.82
CA MET A 129 -1.90 14.79 -1.67
C MET A 129 -1.47 15.83 -2.72
N THR A 130 -0.16 16.09 -2.87
CA THR A 130 0.33 17.02 -3.90
C THR A 130 0.11 16.42 -5.29
N PRO A 131 -0.56 17.15 -6.22
CA PRO A 131 -0.71 16.70 -7.60
C PRO A 131 0.63 16.48 -8.29
N GLU A 132 0.65 15.55 -9.25
CA GLU A 132 1.88 14.99 -9.85
C GLU A 132 2.74 16.01 -10.62
N ASP A 133 2.15 17.13 -11.05
CA ASP A 133 2.74 18.10 -11.99
C ASP A 133 3.23 19.39 -11.33
N VAL A 134 3.04 19.58 -10.03
CA VAL A 134 3.35 20.85 -9.37
C VAL A 134 4.64 20.77 -8.58
N LYS A 135 5.54 21.74 -8.79
CA LYS A 135 6.68 22.06 -7.91
C LYS A 135 6.24 22.58 -6.52
N ASN A 136 5.10 22.13 -6.03
CA ASN A 136 4.58 22.48 -4.72
C ASN A 136 5.24 21.63 -3.65
N PRO A 137 5.42 22.16 -2.43
CA PRO A 137 5.82 21.35 -1.31
C PRO A 137 4.80 20.21 -1.06
N PRO A 138 5.22 19.08 -0.49
CA PRO A 138 4.33 17.98 -0.12
C PRO A 138 3.20 18.45 0.81
N LYS A 139 1.97 18.00 0.53
CA LYS A 139 0.79 18.22 1.38
C LYS A 139 0.37 16.90 2.00
N PHE A 140 0.79 16.66 3.23
CA PHE A 140 0.51 15.42 3.92
C PHE A 140 -0.86 15.42 4.60
N THR A 141 -1.51 14.26 4.62
CA THR A 141 -2.70 13.99 5.43
C THR A 141 -2.36 13.83 6.93
N ALA A 142 -3.39 13.58 7.74
CA ALA A 142 -3.21 12.93 9.05
C ALA A 142 -2.57 11.53 8.88
N THR A 143 -2.33 10.82 9.97
CA THR A 143 -1.93 9.40 9.91
C THR A 143 -3.12 8.56 9.44
N SER A 144 -3.32 8.55 8.13
CA SER A 144 -4.50 7.99 7.45
C SER A 144 -4.16 6.77 6.60
N HIS A 145 -2.94 6.25 6.72
CA HIS A 145 -2.48 5.06 6.01
C HIS A 145 -1.70 4.16 6.96
N MET A 146 -1.75 2.86 6.72
CA MET A 146 -1.10 1.82 7.51
C MET A 146 -0.09 1.12 6.62
N VAL A 147 1.10 0.83 7.14
CA VAL A 147 2.15 0.03 6.46
C VAL A 147 2.59 -1.12 7.36
N VAL A 148 3.30 -2.10 6.83
CA VAL A 148 3.76 -3.27 7.59
C VAL A 148 5.28 -3.37 7.55
N PHE A 149 5.91 -3.54 8.71
CA PHE A 149 7.33 -3.86 8.84
C PHE A 149 7.49 -5.35 9.07
N VAL A 150 8.40 -6.00 8.35
CA VAL A 150 8.62 -7.45 8.41
C VAL A 150 10.11 -7.76 8.53
N GLN A 151 10.48 -8.61 9.48
CA GLN A 151 11.82 -9.21 9.56
C GLN A 151 11.73 -10.70 9.19
N PRO A 152 11.98 -11.07 7.91
CA PRO A 152 11.74 -12.42 7.42
C PRO A 152 12.81 -13.42 7.87
N TYR A 153 14.04 -12.98 8.11
CA TYR A 153 15.11 -13.91 8.46
C TYR A 153 15.18 -14.21 9.96
N LYS A 154 15.32 -15.49 10.30
CA LYS A 154 15.57 -15.94 11.67
C LYS A 154 16.94 -15.44 12.12
N GLY A 155 16.98 -14.76 13.27
CA GLY A 155 18.23 -14.26 13.86
C GLY A 155 18.83 -13.03 13.19
N SER A 156 18.12 -12.37 12.28
CA SER A 156 18.51 -11.09 11.67
C SER A 156 17.53 -9.98 12.05
N ASN A 157 17.97 -8.74 12.08
CA ASN A 157 17.13 -7.55 12.24
C ASN A 157 16.90 -6.80 10.91
N GLU A 158 17.27 -7.41 9.78
CA GLU A 158 17.00 -6.88 8.45
C GLU A 158 15.49 -6.74 8.23
N THR A 159 15.06 -5.52 7.97
CA THR A 159 13.65 -5.12 8.02
C THR A 159 13.20 -4.67 6.64
N TYR A 160 12.06 -5.19 6.21
CA TYR A 160 11.41 -4.85 4.96
C TYR A 160 10.10 -4.13 5.23
N LEU A 161 9.84 -3.09 4.44
CA LEU A 161 8.53 -2.46 4.34
C LEU A 161 7.69 -3.26 3.33
N VAL A 162 6.48 -3.61 3.76
CA VAL A 162 5.44 -4.19 2.90
C VAL A 162 4.19 -3.34 3.00
N ASP A 163 3.52 -3.16 1.88
CA ASP A 163 2.26 -2.43 1.81
C ASP A 163 1.39 -3.02 0.70
N VAL A 164 0.37 -3.77 1.10
CA VAL A 164 -0.65 -4.33 0.19
C VAL A 164 -1.92 -3.48 0.15
N GLY A 165 -1.87 -2.27 0.73
CA GLY A 165 -3.04 -1.47 1.05
C GLY A 165 -3.02 -0.04 0.51
N PHE A 166 -2.01 0.40 -0.24
CA PHE A 166 -1.95 1.78 -0.75
C PHE A 166 -2.85 2.06 -1.96
N GLY A 167 -3.25 1.02 -2.71
CA GLY A 167 -3.98 1.16 -3.97
C GLY A 167 -3.06 1.12 -5.19
N SER A 168 -3.29 1.98 -6.19
CA SER A 168 -2.86 1.75 -7.58
C SER A 168 -1.39 1.99 -7.85
N THR A 169 -0.71 2.72 -6.98
CA THR A 169 0.69 3.16 -7.13
C THR A 169 1.58 2.62 -6.02
N GLY A 170 1.02 1.75 -5.17
CA GLY A 170 1.69 1.15 -4.02
C GLY A 170 2.77 0.16 -4.39
N LEU A 171 3.43 -0.36 -3.35
CA LEU A 171 4.34 -1.47 -3.49
C LEU A 171 3.59 -2.72 -3.97
N VAL A 172 4.27 -3.53 -4.79
CA VAL A 172 3.84 -4.89 -5.10
C VAL A 172 4.88 -5.93 -4.66
N ARG A 173 5.95 -5.47 -3.99
CA ARG A 173 7.08 -6.25 -3.47
C ARG A 173 7.56 -5.67 -2.15
N PRO A 174 8.10 -6.49 -1.24
CA PRO A 174 8.82 -5.99 -0.07
C PRO A 174 10.01 -5.15 -0.48
N ILE A 175 10.23 -4.00 0.17
CA ILE A 175 11.42 -3.16 -0.03
C ILE A 175 12.23 -3.10 1.26
N LEU A 176 13.55 -3.27 1.16
CA LEU A 176 14.45 -3.17 2.31
C LEU A 176 14.35 -1.76 2.92
N LEU A 177 14.30 -1.66 4.26
CA LEU A 177 14.22 -0.39 4.99
C LEU A 177 15.56 0.36 4.98
N SER A 178 15.95 0.86 3.82
CA SER A 178 17.22 1.53 3.56
C SER A 178 17.06 2.69 2.58
N ASP A 179 17.77 3.80 2.80
CA ASP A 179 17.81 4.98 1.93
C ASP A 179 19.00 5.00 0.97
N ARG A 180 19.74 3.88 0.88
CA ARG A 180 20.90 3.71 0.00
C ARG A 180 20.57 3.95 -1.46
N GLU A 181 21.51 4.58 -2.16
CA GLU A 181 21.43 4.71 -3.61
C GLU A 181 21.45 3.32 -4.26
N GLY A 182 20.42 3.01 -5.04
CA GLY A 182 20.23 1.69 -5.65
C GLY A 182 19.30 0.73 -4.88
N ASN A 183 18.85 1.06 -3.67
CA ASN A 183 17.79 0.30 -3.00
C ASN A 183 16.43 0.61 -3.65
N THR A 184 16.17 -0.04 -4.79
CA THR A 184 14.93 0.11 -5.55
C THR A 184 14.29 -1.24 -5.79
N VAL A 185 12.96 -1.30 -5.74
CA VAL A 185 12.19 -2.47 -6.16
C VAL A 185 11.32 -2.14 -7.36
N MET A 186 11.06 -3.15 -8.19
CA MET A 186 10.14 -3.03 -9.32
C MET A 186 8.69 -2.99 -8.81
N GLY A 187 7.88 -2.13 -9.43
CA GLY A 187 6.43 -2.06 -9.26
C GLY A 187 5.72 -3.11 -10.11
N THR A 188 4.55 -2.77 -10.63
CA THR A 188 3.77 -3.69 -11.49
C THR A 188 4.52 -4.17 -12.73
N THR A 189 5.38 -3.30 -13.30
CA THR A 189 6.29 -3.62 -14.40
C THR A 189 7.66 -2.98 -14.20
N ALA A 190 8.63 -3.28 -15.08
CA ALA A 190 9.99 -2.73 -15.01
C ALA A 190 10.06 -1.20 -15.15
N MET A 191 9.03 -0.61 -15.77
CA MET A 191 8.90 0.84 -15.94
C MET A 191 8.45 1.53 -14.67
N GLU A 192 8.01 0.79 -13.65
CA GLU A 192 7.60 1.33 -12.36
C GLU A 192 8.64 0.92 -11.31
N LYS A 193 9.19 1.88 -10.57
CA LYS A 193 10.17 1.61 -9.51
C LYS A 193 9.82 2.36 -8.24
N HIS A 194 10.07 1.73 -7.10
CA HIS A 194 9.92 2.33 -5.79
C HIS A 194 11.26 2.43 -5.08
N ARG A 195 11.42 3.46 -4.24
CA ARG A 195 12.57 3.61 -3.34
C ARG A 195 12.14 4.20 -2.02
N LEU A 196 12.97 4.02 -1.00
CA LEU A 196 12.83 4.69 0.28
C LEU A 196 13.84 5.82 0.41
N ARG A 197 13.43 6.92 1.05
CA ARG A 197 14.34 7.99 1.48
C ARG A 197 14.05 8.34 2.94
N ARG A 198 15.02 8.97 3.60
CA ARG A 198 14.84 9.58 4.91
C ARG A 198 14.85 11.08 4.79
N GLY A 199 13.94 11.72 5.51
CA GLY A 199 13.82 13.16 5.52
C GLY A 199 13.10 13.66 6.76
N VAL A 200 13.10 14.96 6.93
CA VAL A 200 12.30 15.61 7.97
C VAL A 200 10.97 16.05 7.36
N HIS A 201 9.88 15.94 8.12
CA HIS A 201 8.60 16.49 7.69
C HIS A 201 8.77 18.00 7.40
N PRO A 202 8.31 18.53 6.24
CA PRO A 202 8.54 19.92 5.84
C PRO A 202 8.04 20.97 6.85
N SER A 203 7.00 20.62 7.61
CA SER A 203 6.43 21.48 8.67
C SER A 203 6.98 21.17 10.07
N SER A 204 8.06 20.38 10.20
CA SER A 204 8.62 20.02 11.50
C SER A 204 9.34 21.21 12.14
N SER A 205 8.97 21.55 13.38
CA SER A 205 9.70 22.52 14.19
C SER A 205 11.08 22.03 14.67
N LEU A 206 11.38 20.74 14.45
CA LEU A 206 12.66 20.12 14.81
C LEU A 206 13.61 19.96 13.62
N GLY A 207 13.20 20.39 12.41
CA GLY A 207 14.04 20.40 11.23
C GLY A 207 15.19 21.38 11.35
N ARG A 208 16.36 21.02 10.82
CA ARG A 208 17.56 21.88 10.83
C ARG A 208 17.55 22.96 9.74
N ASP A 209 16.55 22.96 8.87
CA ASP A 209 16.32 24.00 7.88
C ASP A 209 15.75 25.24 8.58
N PHE A 210 16.61 25.94 9.31
CA PHE A 210 16.30 27.28 9.79
C PHE A 210 16.04 28.16 8.57
N TYR A 211 14.82 28.68 8.43
CA TYR A 211 14.58 29.88 7.64
C TYR A 211 15.35 31.00 8.35
N LEU A 212 16.63 31.18 7.99
CA LEU A 212 17.36 32.38 8.38
C LEU A 212 16.82 33.51 7.50
N PRO A 213 16.10 34.50 8.04
CA PRO A 213 15.80 35.69 7.27
C PRO A 213 17.14 36.34 6.86
N PRO A 214 17.22 37.06 5.73
CA PRO A 214 18.50 37.45 5.11
C PRO A 214 19.42 38.39 5.92
N GLN A 215 19.14 38.68 7.20
CA GLN A 215 19.86 39.72 7.97
C GLN A 215 20.08 39.41 9.46
N THR A 216 19.92 38.17 9.93
CA THR A 216 20.25 37.86 11.35
C THR A 216 21.68 37.34 11.47
N LEU A 217 22.62 38.26 11.74
CA LEU A 217 23.93 37.93 12.28
C LEU A 217 23.73 37.27 13.66
N ILE A 218 23.85 35.95 13.72
CA ILE A 218 23.85 35.20 14.97
C ILE A 218 25.21 35.42 15.64
N LEU A 219 25.27 36.38 16.56
CA LEU A 219 26.40 36.54 17.49
C LEU A 219 26.08 36.02 18.91
N ASP A 220 24.88 35.47 19.15
CA ASP A 220 24.42 35.15 20.52
C ASP A 220 24.06 33.69 20.81
N ILE A 221 24.35 32.72 19.92
CA ILE A 221 24.36 31.31 20.34
C ILE A 221 25.79 30.95 20.75
N TYR A 222 26.18 31.51 21.90
CA TYR A 222 27.46 31.29 22.55
C TYR A 222 27.63 29.82 22.97
N PHE A 223 28.79 29.28 22.59
CA PHE A 223 29.70 28.51 23.44
C PHE A 223 29.08 27.52 24.42
N CYS A 224 28.86 26.29 23.96
CA CYS A 224 28.87 25.15 24.84
C CYS A 224 29.41 23.92 24.07
N PRO A 225 30.75 23.69 24.09
CA PRO A 225 31.41 22.63 23.32
C PRO A 225 30.89 21.23 23.66
N ASP A 226 30.42 21.01 24.89
CA ASP A 226 29.88 19.73 25.37
C ASP A 226 28.46 19.42 24.87
N VAL A 227 27.79 20.39 24.24
CA VAL A 227 26.41 20.22 23.73
C VAL A 227 26.42 19.95 22.22
N ALA A 228 27.52 20.22 21.51
CA ALA A 228 27.66 19.91 20.08
C ALA A 228 27.57 18.39 19.81
N GLY A 229 28.07 17.55 20.73
CA GLY A 229 27.87 16.10 20.69
C GLY A 229 26.43 15.67 21.02
N ALA A 230 25.78 16.37 21.97
CA ALA A 230 24.42 16.08 22.42
C ALA A 230 23.31 16.63 21.48
N LEU A 231 23.64 17.53 20.56
CA LEU A 231 22.72 18.09 19.55
C LEU A 231 22.68 17.29 18.25
N THR A 232 23.39 16.17 18.18
CA THR A 232 23.23 15.18 17.12
C THR A 232 22.02 14.27 17.45
N SER A 233 21.05 14.22 16.52
CA SER A 233 19.89 13.32 16.46
C SER A 233 18.67 13.54 17.39
N ARG A 234 17.79 14.51 17.07
CA ARG A 234 16.37 14.46 17.51
C ARG A 234 15.33 15.04 16.54
N ALA A 235 15.69 15.39 15.31
CA ALA A 235 14.65 15.54 14.30
C ALA A 235 14.08 14.14 14.02
N ASP A 236 12.77 13.95 14.17
CA ASP A 236 12.11 12.69 13.78
C ASP A 236 12.28 12.51 12.27
N TYR A 237 13.33 11.77 11.88
CA TYR A 237 13.56 11.40 10.50
C TYR A 237 12.50 10.38 10.11
N LEU A 238 11.56 10.83 9.30
CA LEU A 238 10.56 9.98 8.71
C LEU A 238 11.13 9.30 7.48
N TRP A 239 10.61 8.12 7.21
CA TRP A 239 10.79 7.46 5.93
C TRP A 239 9.80 8.05 4.92
N THR A 240 10.18 8.04 3.66
CA THR A 240 9.29 8.35 2.54
C THR A 240 9.33 7.23 1.52
N LEU A 241 8.17 6.84 1.01
CA LEU A 241 8.07 6.00 -0.17
C LEU A 241 7.94 6.90 -1.40
N GLU A 242 8.80 6.68 -2.38
CA GLU A 242 8.77 7.39 -3.65
C GLU A 242 8.60 6.40 -4.80
N LEU A 243 7.94 6.86 -5.86
CA LEU A 243 7.67 6.14 -7.09
C LEU A 243 8.29 6.87 -8.28
N CYS A 244 8.89 6.14 -9.21
CA CYS A 244 9.36 6.65 -10.49
C CYS A 244 8.78 5.80 -11.61
N HIS A 245 8.25 6.46 -12.63
CA HIS A 245 7.92 5.83 -13.90
C HIS A 245 8.99 6.12 -14.92
N THR A 246 9.32 5.14 -15.74
CA THR A 246 10.18 5.31 -16.91
C THR A 246 9.31 5.33 -18.15
N ARG A 247 9.57 6.28 -19.05
CA ARG A 247 8.88 6.36 -20.35
C ARG A 247 9.30 5.19 -21.24
N SER A 248 8.52 4.92 -22.27
CA SER A 248 8.82 3.88 -23.27
C SER A 248 10.16 4.09 -23.99
N ASP A 249 10.67 5.32 -24.05
CA ASP A 249 12.00 5.66 -24.60
C ASP A 249 13.16 5.43 -23.62
N GLY A 250 12.88 4.93 -22.41
CA GLY A 250 13.87 4.71 -21.35
C GLY A 250 14.14 5.92 -20.46
N THR A 251 13.50 7.06 -20.69
CA THR A 251 13.71 8.28 -19.88
C THR A 251 12.99 8.17 -18.53
N PRO A 252 13.70 8.22 -17.39
CA PRO A 252 13.06 8.23 -16.08
C PRO A 252 12.35 9.57 -15.83
N LEU A 253 11.11 9.50 -15.34
CA LEU A 253 10.39 10.65 -14.81
C LEU A 253 10.91 11.00 -13.40
N PRO A 254 10.68 12.24 -12.93
CA PRO A 254 11.01 12.60 -11.55
C PRO A 254 10.38 11.65 -10.53
N TRP A 255 11.12 11.35 -9.47
CA TRP A 255 10.60 10.59 -8.34
C TRP A 255 9.46 11.36 -7.68
N ARG A 256 8.32 10.70 -7.52
CA ARG A 256 7.12 11.21 -6.89
C ARG A 256 6.98 10.63 -5.50
N LEU A 257 6.92 11.51 -4.50
CA LEU A 257 6.61 11.16 -3.13
C LEU A 257 5.17 10.67 -3.00
N LEU A 258 4.97 9.46 -2.48
CA LEU A 258 3.65 8.86 -2.24
C LEU A 258 3.17 9.10 -0.82
N TYR A 259 3.98 8.76 0.17
CA TYR A 259 3.65 8.95 1.58
C TYR A 259 4.91 9.00 2.44
N THR A 260 4.75 9.52 3.66
CA THR A 260 5.79 9.50 4.69
C THR A 260 5.32 8.72 5.91
N PHE A 261 6.20 8.03 6.60
CA PHE A 261 5.86 7.17 7.72
C PHE A 261 6.97 7.15 8.78
N ALA A 262 6.58 6.84 10.00
CA ALA A 262 7.48 6.62 11.11
C ALA A 262 7.55 5.12 11.42
N GLU A 263 8.57 4.73 12.19
CA GLU A 263 8.79 3.34 12.60
C GLU A 263 7.98 2.96 13.85
N ASN A 264 7.30 3.91 14.47
CA ASN A 264 6.49 3.64 15.65
C ASN A 264 5.33 2.69 15.30
N GLU A 265 5.09 1.75 16.21
CA GLU A 265 4.01 0.79 16.07
C GLU A 265 2.65 1.49 16.11
N CYS A 266 1.76 1.01 15.26
CA CYS A 266 0.34 1.34 15.18
C CYS A 266 -0.45 0.10 15.60
N PHE A 267 -1.45 0.29 16.47
CA PHE A 267 -2.23 -0.79 17.03
C PHE A 267 -3.60 -0.91 16.34
N PRO A 268 -4.29 -2.05 16.44
CA PRO A 268 -5.60 -2.23 15.81
C PRO A 268 -6.60 -1.12 16.13
N ILE A 269 -6.62 -0.64 17.39
CA ILE A 269 -7.49 0.46 17.81
C ILE A 269 -7.17 1.79 17.11
N ASP A 270 -5.91 2.06 16.77
CA ASP A 270 -5.52 3.25 16.02
C ASP A 270 -6.05 3.18 14.58
N ALA A 271 -5.95 1.99 13.97
CA ALA A 271 -6.48 1.72 12.63
C ALA A 271 -8.01 1.82 12.58
N GLU A 272 -8.73 1.28 13.57
CA GLU A 272 -10.19 1.36 13.68
C GLU A 272 -10.66 2.81 13.85
N ASN A 273 -10.01 3.59 14.72
CA ASN A 273 -10.33 4.99 14.93
C ASN A 273 -10.04 5.84 13.68
N ALA A 274 -8.88 5.63 13.03
CA ALA A 274 -8.54 6.33 11.80
C ALA A 274 -9.50 5.95 10.66
N SER A 275 -9.89 4.67 10.58
CA SER A 275 -10.87 4.16 9.63
C SER A 275 -12.22 4.85 9.77
N LEU A 276 -12.71 4.98 11.00
CA LEU A 276 -13.96 5.68 11.30
C LEU A 276 -13.91 7.12 10.79
N VAL A 277 -12.83 7.86 11.12
CA VAL A 277 -12.65 9.25 10.66
C VAL A 277 -12.62 9.34 9.14
N ILE A 278 -11.88 8.45 8.45
CA ILE A 278 -11.82 8.45 6.98
C ILE A 278 -13.21 8.16 6.36
N SER A 279 -13.98 7.27 6.97
CA SER A 279 -15.29 6.87 6.46
C SER A 279 -16.36 7.94 6.67
N THR A 280 -16.29 8.71 7.77
CA THR A 280 -17.36 9.63 8.18
C THR A 280 -17.06 11.09 7.95
N LYS A 281 -15.79 11.49 7.82
CA LYS A 281 -15.43 12.89 7.59
C LYS A 281 -15.81 13.29 6.16
N PRO A 282 -16.58 14.38 5.95
CA PRO A 282 -17.06 14.80 4.64
C PRO A 282 -15.99 15.48 3.78
N GLU A 283 -14.80 14.89 3.75
CA GLU A 283 -13.61 15.40 3.07
C GLU A 283 -12.79 14.23 2.52
N GLY A 284 -11.95 14.52 1.53
CA GLY A 284 -10.95 13.59 1.04
C GLY A 284 -11.48 12.59 0.01
N ILE A 285 -10.55 11.82 -0.55
CA ILE A 285 -10.78 11.06 -1.77
C ILE A 285 -11.84 9.97 -1.61
N PHE A 286 -11.89 9.29 -0.47
CA PHE A 286 -12.82 8.20 -0.20
C PHE A 286 -14.26 8.66 0.06
N TRP A 287 -14.44 9.87 0.58
CA TRP A 287 -15.77 10.44 0.78
C TRP A 287 -16.42 10.85 -0.54
N HIS A 288 -15.64 11.48 -1.43
CA HIS A 288 -16.13 12.02 -2.69
C HIS A 288 -16.14 11.01 -3.84
N ASN A 289 -15.41 9.91 -3.72
CA ASN A 289 -15.25 8.96 -4.82
C ASN A 289 -15.40 7.53 -4.34
N LEU A 290 -15.96 6.71 -5.23
CA LEU A 290 -15.78 5.28 -5.17
C LEU A 290 -14.46 4.91 -5.85
N LEU A 291 -13.64 4.16 -5.13
CA LEU A 291 -12.38 3.61 -5.61
C LEU A 291 -12.48 2.09 -5.57
N CYS A 292 -12.08 1.46 -6.67
CA CYS A 292 -11.87 0.02 -6.71
C CYS A 292 -10.68 -0.28 -7.61
N ILE A 293 -9.72 -1.03 -7.11
CA ILE A 293 -8.48 -1.37 -7.82
C ILE A 293 -8.28 -2.86 -7.71
N LYS A 294 -8.11 -3.53 -8.86
CA LYS A 294 -7.85 -4.96 -8.93
C LYS A 294 -6.58 -5.19 -9.71
N TYR A 295 -5.66 -5.95 -9.13
CA TYR A 295 -4.46 -6.39 -9.80
C TYR A 295 -4.68 -7.74 -10.48
N GLU A 296 -3.99 -7.96 -11.59
CA GLU A 296 -3.92 -9.25 -12.27
C GLU A 296 -2.51 -9.50 -12.79
N PHE A 297 -2.15 -10.77 -12.98
CA PHE A 297 -0.91 -11.13 -13.68
C PHE A 297 -1.01 -10.73 -15.14
N LEU A 298 0.10 -10.25 -15.70
CA LEU A 298 0.16 -9.85 -17.11
C LEU A 298 -0.06 -11.04 -18.07
N ASP A 299 0.09 -12.28 -17.59
CA ASP A 299 -0.27 -13.50 -18.31
C ASP A 299 -1.79 -13.65 -18.54
N ASN A 300 -2.61 -12.96 -17.75
CA ASN A 300 -4.07 -13.05 -17.79
C ASN A 300 -4.72 -11.93 -18.63
N VAL A 301 -3.93 -11.16 -19.38
CA VAL A 301 -4.47 -10.14 -20.30
C VAL A 301 -5.43 -10.81 -21.30
N ASP A 302 -6.58 -10.18 -21.50
CA ASP A 302 -7.63 -10.67 -22.41
C ASP A 302 -7.04 -10.91 -23.82
N PRO A 303 -7.11 -12.15 -24.34
CA PRO A 303 -6.55 -12.48 -25.65
C PRO A 303 -7.25 -11.76 -26.81
N SER A 304 -8.48 -11.27 -26.62
CA SER A 304 -9.26 -10.50 -27.60
C SER A 304 -8.92 -9.01 -27.62
N ASP A 305 -8.25 -8.49 -26.58
CA ASP A 305 -7.84 -7.09 -26.50
C ASP A 305 -6.45 -6.89 -27.13
N GLU A 306 -6.44 -6.55 -28.42
CA GLU A 306 -5.21 -6.37 -29.20
C GLU A 306 -4.30 -5.27 -28.62
N GLU A 307 -4.88 -4.18 -28.09
CA GLU A 307 -4.13 -3.09 -27.49
C GLU A 307 -3.45 -3.53 -26.19
N ALA A 308 -4.18 -4.23 -25.31
CA ALA A 308 -3.64 -4.77 -24.07
C ALA A 308 -2.50 -5.76 -24.33
N ARG A 309 -2.66 -6.62 -25.34
CA ARG A 309 -1.63 -7.58 -25.74
C ARG A 309 -0.36 -6.90 -26.24
N ALA A 310 -0.50 -5.86 -27.07
CA ALA A 310 0.64 -5.09 -27.55
C ALA A 310 1.37 -4.41 -26.38
N GLN A 311 0.64 -3.84 -25.42
CA GLN A 311 1.20 -3.25 -24.20
C GLN A 311 1.92 -4.31 -23.34
N ALA A 312 1.30 -5.47 -23.11
CA ALA A 312 1.88 -6.55 -22.33
C ALA A 312 3.18 -7.10 -22.95
N GLU A 313 3.20 -7.29 -24.26
CA GLU A 313 4.37 -7.73 -25.00
C GLU A 313 5.51 -6.71 -24.92
N ALA A 314 5.19 -5.40 -24.99
CA ALA A 314 6.18 -4.34 -24.80
C ALA A 314 6.82 -4.37 -23.41
N GLU A 315 6.05 -4.63 -22.35
CA GLU A 315 6.57 -4.77 -20.99
C GLU A 315 7.41 -6.04 -20.82
N ARG A 316 7.02 -7.16 -21.42
CA ARG A 316 7.79 -8.43 -21.37
C ARG A 316 9.18 -8.32 -21.98
N ARG A 317 9.35 -7.50 -23.02
CA ARG A 317 10.63 -7.29 -23.69
C ARG A 317 11.66 -6.56 -22.83
N GLN A 318 11.22 -5.92 -21.75
CA GLN A 318 12.08 -5.13 -20.87
C GLN A 318 12.66 -5.93 -19.71
N VAL A 319 12.22 -7.19 -19.53
CA VAL A 319 12.63 -8.03 -18.40
C VAL A 319 13.16 -9.38 -18.87
N THR A 320 13.93 -10.02 -18.00
CA THR A 320 14.44 -11.38 -18.22
C THR A 320 13.33 -12.42 -18.05
N GLU A 321 13.53 -13.62 -18.59
CA GLU A 321 12.52 -14.69 -18.62
C GLU A 321 11.96 -15.03 -17.22
N GLY A 322 12.82 -15.09 -16.20
CA GLY A 322 12.42 -15.39 -14.83
C GLY A 322 11.53 -14.34 -14.15
N VAL A 323 11.43 -13.14 -14.72
CA VAL A 323 10.64 -12.03 -14.17
C VAL A 323 9.30 -11.86 -14.91
N LYS A 324 9.15 -12.40 -16.13
CA LYS A 324 7.97 -12.19 -16.98
C LYS A 324 6.66 -12.62 -16.31
N SER A 325 6.65 -13.79 -15.66
CA SER A 325 5.48 -14.32 -14.92
C SER A 325 5.16 -13.54 -13.64
N THR A 326 6.03 -12.60 -13.24
CA THR A 326 5.83 -11.74 -12.06
C THR A 326 5.26 -10.38 -12.40
N LEU A 327 5.13 -10.05 -13.68
CA LEU A 327 4.56 -8.79 -14.14
C LEU A 327 3.07 -8.77 -13.87
N MET A 328 2.58 -7.59 -13.51
CA MET A 328 1.20 -7.37 -13.14
C MET A 328 0.65 -6.17 -13.91
N PHE A 329 -0.66 -6.13 -14.03
CA PHE A 329 -1.40 -4.94 -14.47
C PHE A 329 -2.57 -4.71 -13.53
N LYS A 330 -3.28 -3.59 -13.70
CA LYS A 330 -4.36 -3.21 -12.79
C LYS A 330 -5.54 -2.57 -13.50
N TYR A 331 -6.74 -2.91 -13.05
CA TYR A 331 -7.95 -2.14 -13.32
C TYR A 331 -8.16 -1.12 -12.21
N VAL A 332 -8.61 0.08 -12.55
CA VAL A 332 -8.86 1.18 -11.61
C VAL A 332 -10.23 1.79 -11.94
N MET A 333 -11.16 1.67 -11.00
CA MET A 333 -12.38 2.46 -10.97
C MET A 333 -12.14 3.68 -10.09
N PHE A 334 -12.39 4.87 -10.64
CA PHE A 334 -12.35 6.13 -9.90
C PHE A 334 -13.58 6.97 -10.28
N GLY A 335 -14.54 7.06 -9.37
CA GLY A 335 -15.80 7.77 -9.62
C GLY A 335 -16.62 7.10 -10.73
N ARG A 336 -16.64 7.70 -11.92
CA ARG A 336 -17.37 7.21 -13.12
C ARG A 336 -16.49 6.52 -14.15
N GLU A 337 -15.19 6.49 -13.92
CA GLU A 337 -14.22 6.06 -14.92
C GLU A 337 -13.64 4.70 -14.54
N VAL A 338 -13.59 3.78 -15.50
CA VAL A 338 -12.89 2.51 -15.37
C VAL A 338 -11.74 2.50 -16.36
N ARG A 339 -10.51 2.38 -15.83
CA ARG A 339 -9.28 2.35 -16.61
C ARG A 339 -8.55 1.02 -16.43
N ARG A 340 -7.81 0.61 -17.45
CA ARG A 340 -6.78 -0.44 -17.38
C ARG A 340 -5.42 0.23 -17.45
N ASN A 341 -4.52 -0.16 -16.55
CA ASN A 341 -3.15 0.33 -16.52
C ASN A 341 -2.16 -0.83 -16.72
N ILE A 342 -1.36 -0.76 -17.79
CA ILE A 342 -0.25 -1.67 -18.09
C ILE A 342 1.02 -0.84 -18.25
N GLY A 343 1.99 -1.04 -17.36
CA GLY A 343 3.20 -0.22 -17.31
C GLY A 343 2.87 1.27 -17.12
N SER A 344 3.40 2.11 -18.01
CA SER A 344 3.12 3.56 -18.03
C SER A 344 1.82 3.94 -18.76
N SER A 345 1.16 2.98 -19.42
CA SER A 345 -0.06 3.23 -20.21
C SER A 345 -1.30 3.13 -19.34
N SER A 346 -2.24 4.06 -19.53
CA SER A 346 -3.54 4.08 -18.86
C SER A 346 -4.65 4.28 -19.90
N VAL A 347 -5.46 3.25 -20.11
CA VAL A 347 -6.50 3.20 -21.13
C VAL A 347 -7.88 3.25 -20.46
N MET A 348 -8.74 4.16 -20.89
CA MET A 348 -10.14 4.19 -20.46
C MET A 348 -10.92 3.07 -21.13
N ILE A 349 -11.46 2.13 -20.36
CA ILE A 349 -12.23 1.00 -20.89
C ILE A 349 -13.74 1.19 -20.76
N ARG A 350 -14.18 2.03 -19.81
CA ARG A 350 -15.61 2.33 -19.62
C ARG A 350 -15.81 3.67 -18.91
N THR A 351 -16.83 4.42 -19.34
CA THR A 351 -17.37 5.58 -18.61
C THR A 351 -18.79 5.24 -18.17
N LEU A 352 -19.10 5.44 -16.89
CA LEU A 352 -20.33 5.03 -16.24
C LEU A 352 -21.28 6.24 -16.12
N GLY A 353 -22.52 6.08 -16.58
CA GLY A 353 -23.55 7.11 -16.54
C GLY A 353 -24.46 7.05 -15.31
N SER A 354 -24.49 5.93 -14.59
CA SER A 354 -25.37 5.73 -13.43
C SER A 354 -24.75 4.85 -12.35
N ASP A 355 -25.32 4.89 -11.14
CA ASP A 355 -24.92 4.02 -10.03
C ASP A 355 -25.21 2.54 -10.33
N LEU A 356 -26.27 2.26 -11.10
CA LEU A 356 -26.58 0.92 -11.58
C LEU A 356 -25.50 0.38 -12.52
N GLU A 357 -25.06 1.19 -13.48
CA GLU A 357 -23.93 0.83 -14.35
C GLU A 357 -22.65 0.64 -13.55
N ARG A 358 -22.44 1.44 -12.50
CA ARG A 358 -21.28 1.30 -11.61
C ARG A 358 -21.30 -0.01 -10.83
N ILE A 359 -22.44 -0.41 -10.28
CA ILE A 359 -22.60 -1.71 -9.60
C ILE A 359 -22.32 -2.87 -10.57
N ARG A 360 -22.84 -2.80 -11.81
CA ARG A 360 -22.57 -3.83 -12.83
C ARG A 360 -21.08 -3.91 -13.20
N ALA A 361 -20.42 -2.76 -13.35
CA ALA A 361 -18.99 -2.71 -13.61
C ALA A 361 -18.14 -3.26 -12.45
N LEU A 362 -18.56 -3.05 -11.19
CA LEU A 362 -17.92 -3.66 -10.02
C LEU A 362 -17.96 -5.18 -10.09
N LYS A 363 -19.09 -5.76 -10.50
CA LYS A 363 -19.21 -7.20 -10.69
C LYS A 363 -18.36 -7.71 -11.87
N GLU A 364 -18.53 -7.12 -13.04
CA GLU A 364 -17.92 -7.58 -14.29
C GLU A 364 -16.40 -7.45 -14.30
N VAL A 365 -15.85 -6.32 -13.83
CA VAL A 365 -14.42 -6.02 -13.91
C VAL A 365 -13.69 -6.40 -12.63
N PHE A 366 -14.30 -6.12 -11.48
CA PHE A 366 -13.64 -6.25 -10.17
C PHE A 366 -14.05 -7.50 -9.40
N GLY A 367 -15.05 -8.27 -9.87
CA GLY A 367 -15.55 -9.46 -9.19
C GLY A 367 -16.32 -9.15 -7.91
N LEU A 368 -16.76 -7.92 -7.71
CA LEU A 368 -17.50 -7.49 -6.53
C LEU A 368 -19.01 -7.52 -6.83
N ASP A 369 -19.69 -8.56 -6.34
CA ASP A 369 -21.13 -8.72 -6.51
C ASP A 369 -21.88 -7.96 -5.41
N LEU A 370 -22.43 -6.79 -5.77
CA LEU A 370 -23.26 -5.98 -4.89
C LEU A 370 -24.73 -6.08 -5.34
N PRO A 371 -25.70 -6.14 -4.40
CA PRO A 371 -27.11 -6.01 -4.74
C PRO A 371 -27.41 -4.70 -5.47
N GLU A 372 -28.18 -4.74 -6.57
CA GLU A 372 -28.50 -3.53 -7.35
C GLU A 372 -29.30 -2.49 -6.54
N ASP A 373 -30.07 -2.91 -5.53
CA ASP A 373 -30.82 -2.05 -4.62
C ASP A 373 -29.91 -1.30 -3.63
N ALA A 374 -28.67 -1.75 -3.42
CA ALA A 374 -27.69 -1.07 -2.57
C ALA A 374 -27.38 0.38 -3.02
N ARG A 375 -27.66 0.72 -4.29
CA ARG A 375 -27.58 2.10 -4.81
C ARG A 375 -28.47 3.10 -4.05
N VAL A 376 -29.49 2.62 -3.32
CA VAL A 376 -30.31 3.48 -2.45
C VAL A 376 -29.47 4.20 -1.41
N HIS A 377 -28.36 3.60 -0.97
CA HIS A 377 -27.48 4.16 0.06
C HIS A 377 -26.57 5.28 -0.46
N VAL A 378 -26.18 5.25 -1.75
CA VAL A 378 -25.31 6.29 -2.31
C VAL A 378 -26.10 7.51 -2.79
N LYS A 379 -27.41 7.37 -3.02
CA LYS A 379 -28.28 8.43 -3.54
C LYS A 379 -28.19 9.71 -2.70
N GLY A 380 -28.01 10.85 -3.36
CA GLY A 380 -27.89 12.17 -2.71
C GLY A 380 -26.58 12.38 -1.93
N ARG A 381 -25.65 11.43 -1.96
CA ARG A 381 -24.30 11.58 -1.39
C ARG A 381 -23.31 12.06 -2.45
N ALA A 382 -22.18 12.60 -2.02
CA ALA A 382 -21.14 13.14 -2.89
C ALA A 382 -20.67 12.21 -4.04
N PRO A 383 -20.56 10.88 -3.87
CA PRO A 383 -20.12 9.98 -4.94
C PRO A 383 -21.27 9.45 -5.81
N SER A 384 -22.52 9.88 -5.61
CA SER A 384 -23.68 9.51 -6.43
C SER A 384 -23.44 9.88 -7.90
N LEU A 385 -23.80 8.98 -8.82
CA LEU A 385 -23.85 9.29 -10.24
C LEU A 385 -25.26 9.68 -10.70
N ASP A 386 -26.28 9.21 -9.97
CA ASP A 386 -27.69 9.42 -10.31
C ASP A 386 -28.26 10.79 -9.85
N GLY A 387 -27.42 11.64 -9.23
CA GLY A 387 -27.82 12.93 -8.64
C GLY A 387 -28.16 12.87 -7.16
#